data_AF-A0A9E2RCL4-F1
#
_entry.id   AF-A0A9E2RCL4-F1
#
_cell.length_a   1.000
_cell.length_b   1.000
_cell.length_c   1.000
_cell.angle_alpha   90.00
_cell.angle_beta   90.00
_cell.angle_gamma   90.00
#
_symmetry.space_group_name_H-M   'P 1'
#
loop_
_entity.id
_entity.type
_entity.pdbx_description
1 polymer ?
#
loop_
_entity_poly.entity_id
_entity_poly.type
_entity_poly.pdbx_seq_one_letter_code
_entity_poly.pdbx_strand_id
1 'polypeptide(L)'
;MSQLKFAKTLTVASLLTFSLTSATLAQSTISPAQKFSWSENVGWMNWGDAGTPAGSSGVIVNNTFLSGFVWSENIGWINMGDGTPADGMAYANVTGLDFGVNVLADGTLTGMAWSENTGWINFNTAAALGAQKARLDRTSGRFRGYAWGENIGWVNMDNADKFVGIRCPADFNQDGVVDFFDYLDFVAAFSSGC
;
A
#
# COMPACT_ATOMS: atom_id res chain seq x y z
N MET A 1 -34.43 -43.83 59.59
CA MET A 1 -33.27 -42.91 59.54
C MET A 1 -32.64 -43.00 58.16
N SER A 2 -33.09 -42.19 57.20
CA SER A 2 -32.33 -41.92 55.97
C SER A 2 -32.23 -40.40 55.83
N GLN A 3 -31.00 -39.89 55.81
CA GLN A 3 -30.71 -38.47 55.59
C GLN A 3 -30.11 -38.33 54.20
N LEU A 4 -30.79 -37.54 53.38
CA LEU A 4 -30.53 -37.25 51.98
C LEU A 4 -29.28 -36.35 51.87
N LYS A 5 -28.27 -36.76 51.08
CA LYS A 5 -27.08 -35.92 50.80
C LYS A 5 -27.40 -34.91 49.70
N PHE A 6 -27.35 -33.62 50.00
CA PHE A 6 -27.39 -32.55 49.00
C PHE A 6 -26.00 -32.34 48.40
N ALA A 7 -25.83 -32.57 47.10
CA ALA A 7 -24.66 -32.16 46.34
C ALA A 7 -24.82 -30.69 45.92
N LYS A 8 -23.88 -29.82 46.31
CA LYS A 8 -23.81 -28.43 45.83
C LYS A 8 -23.12 -28.42 44.46
N THR A 9 -23.88 -28.14 43.42
CA THR A 9 -23.33 -27.89 42.08
C THR A 9 -22.67 -26.51 42.07
N LEU A 10 -21.34 -26.47 41.87
CA LEU A 10 -20.56 -25.23 41.74
C LEU A 10 -20.47 -24.88 40.25
N THR A 11 -21.20 -23.86 39.80
CA THR A 11 -21.14 -23.37 38.42
C THR A 11 -19.95 -22.40 38.29
N VAL A 12 -18.91 -22.81 37.56
CA VAL A 12 -17.79 -21.94 37.20
C VAL A 12 -18.19 -21.12 35.96
N ALA A 13 -18.38 -19.81 36.11
CA ALA A 13 -18.58 -18.91 34.99
C ALA A 13 -17.22 -18.51 34.41
N SER A 14 -16.83 -19.12 33.29
CA SER A 14 -15.62 -18.72 32.55
C SER A 14 -15.84 -17.37 31.88
N LEU A 15 -15.07 -16.37 32.30
CA LEU A 15 -15.04 -15.04 31.70
C LEU A 15 -14.24 -15.11 30.39
N LEU A 16 -14.92 -15.15 29.23
CA LEU A 16 -14.26 -15.02 27.93
C LEU A 16 -13.78 -13.57 27.74
N THR A 17 -12.49 -13.33 27.91
CA THR A 17 -11.85 -12.10 27.43
C THR A 17 -11.71 -12.17 25.91
N PHE A 18 -12.57 -11.44 25.19
CA PHE A 18 -12.34 -11.13 23.78
C PHE A 18 -11.14 -10.19 23.69
N SER A 19 -9.98 -10.72 23.30
CA SER A 19 -8.91 -9.87 22.79
C SER A 19 -9.33 -9.41 21.40
N LEU A 20 -9.81 -8.17 21.28
CA LEU A 20 -9.92 -7.50 20.00
C LEU A 20 -8.49 -7.28 19.51
N THR A 21 -7.98 -8.21 18.72
CA THR A 21 -6.77 -7.95 17.93
C THR A 21 -7.18 -6.94 16.88
N SER A 22 -6.99 -5.65 17.16
CA SER A 22 -6.96 -4.62 16.14
C SER A 22 -5.81 -4.99 15.21
N ALA A 23 -6.13 -5.59 14.06
CA ALA A 23 -5.15 -5.79 13.00
C ALA A 23 -4.68 -4.39 12.61
N THR A 24 -3.49 -4.01 13.09
CA THR A 24 -2.84 -2.77 12.70
C THR A 24 -2.51 -2.94 11.22
N LEU A 25 -3.34 -2.41 10.34
CA LEU A 25 -2.99 -2.31 8.94
C LEU A 25 -1.85 -1.30 8.85
N ALA A 26 -0.73 -1.70 8.27
CA ALA A 26 0.31 -0.75 7.90
C ALA A 26 -0.32 0.27 6.95
N GLN A 27 -0.41 1.52 7.40
CA GLN A 27 -1.12 2.56 6.68
C GLN A 27 -0.39 2.85 5.37
N SER A 28 -1.11 2.86 4.24
CA SER A 28 -0.53 3.22 2.93
C SER A 28 0.24 4.54 3.03
N THR A 29 1.38 4.64 2.34
CA THR A 29 2.18 5.88 2.29
C THR A 29 1.67 6.85 1.23
N ILE A 30 0.66 6.45 0.45
CA ILE A 30 0.06 7.29 -0.59
C ILE A 30 -0.77 8.40 0.05
N SER A 31 -0.70 9.59 -0.53
CA SER A 31 -1.54 10.72 -0.12
C SER A 31 -3.02 10.39 -0.31
N PRO A 32 -3.89 10.55 0.71
CA PRO A 32 -5.32 10.31 0.53
C PRO A 32 -5.98 11.32 -0.43
N ALA A 33 -5.37 12.49 -0.62
CA ALA A 33 -5.82 13.52 -1.55
C ALA A 33 -5.37 13.28 -2.99
N GLN A 34 -4.13 12.80 -3.20
CA GLN A 34 -3.56 12.49 -4.51
C GLN A 34 -3.17 11.02 -4.59
N LYS A 35 -4.10 10.18 -5.03
CA LYS A 35 -3.93 8.71 -5.06
C LYS A 35 -4.26 8.07 -6.40
N PHE A 36 -4.50 8.86 -7.44
CA PHE A 36 -5.03 8.35 -8.69
C PHE A 36 -4.02 8.44 -9.83
N SER A 37 -3.85 7.34 -10.55
CA SER A 37 -3.24 7.29 -11.88
C SER A 37 -4.31 6.97 -12.93
N TRP A 38 -3.98 7.15 -14.20
CA TRP A 38 -4.92 6.95 -15.32
C TRP A 38 -4.32 6.09 -16.43
N SER A 39 -5.13 5.25 -17.06
CA SER A 39 -4.85 4.66 -18.37
C SER A 39 -6.05 4.85 -19.28
N GLU A 40 -5.79 5.13 -20.56
CA GLU A 40 -6.85 5.27 -21.57
C GLU A 40 -7.66 3.98 -21.76
N ASN A 41 -7.06 2.82 -21.49
CA ASN A 41 -7.68 1.51 -21.73
C ASN A 41 -8.45 0.98 -20.52
N VAL A 42 -8.09 1.38 -19.29
CA VAL A 42 -8.66 0.80 -18.05
C VAL A 42 -9.13 1.85 -17.04
N GLY A 43 -9.01 3.12 -17.36
CA GLY A 43 -9.55 4.20 -16.55
C GLY A 43 -8.70 4.55 -15.33
N TRP A 44 -9.37 4.98 -14.26
CA TRP A 44 -8.72 5.42 -13.02
C TRP A 44 -8.25 4.22 -12.18
N MET A 45 -7.13 4.43 -11.50
CA MET A 45 -6.51 3.46 -10.60
C MET A 45 -6.19 4.14 -9.27
N ASN A 46 -6.71 3.60 -8.16
CA ASN A 46 -6.53 4.11 -6.80
C ASN A 46 -5.38 3.38 -6.09
N TRP A 47 -4.35 4.13 -5.70
CA TRP A 47 -3.15 3.61 -5.05
C TRP A 47 -3.20 3.62 -3.53
N GLY A 48 -4.10 4.40 -2.92
CA GLY A 48 -4.11 4.62 -1.46
C GLY A 48 -5.07 3.69 -0.71
N ASP A 49 -6.19 3.34 -1.32
CA ASP A 49 -7.24 2.53 -0.68
C ASP A 49 -7.65 1.39 -1.64
N ALA A 50 -6.96 0.25 -1.57
CA ALA A 50 -7.16 -0.86 -2.51
C ALA A 50 -8.48 -1.65 -2.32
N GLY A 51 -9.50 -1.06 -1.69
CA GLY A 51 -10.82 -1.66 -1.48
C GLY A 51 -10.90 -2.66 -0.31
N THR A 52 -12.03 -3.38 -0.28
CA THR A 52 -12.44 -4.41 0.71
C THR A 52 -12.42 -5.78 0.00
N PRO A 53 -12.00 -6.91 0.63
CA PRO A 53 -11.86 -7.18 2.07
C PRO A 53 -10.55 -6.74 2.72
N ALA A 54 -10.55 -6.76 4.05
CA ALA A 54 -9.39 -6.51 4.90
C ALA A 54 -8.23 -7.46 4.52
N GLY A 55 -7.14 -6.87 4.01
CA GLY A 55 -5.95 -7.58 3.53
C GLY A 55 -5.23 -6.83 2.40
N SER A 56 -5.96 -6.06 1.60
CA SER A 56 -5.36 -5.19 0.57
C SER A 56 -5.03 -3.81 1.15
N SER A 57 -3.85 -3.69 1.76
CA SER A 57 -3.30 -2.36 2.04
C SER A 57 -3.00 -1.66 0.71
N GLY A 58 -3.34 -0.37 0.63
CA GLY A 58 -2.87 0.48 -0.48
C GLY A 58 -1.35 0.48 -0.56
N VAL A 59 -0.81 1.02 -1.64
CA VAL A 59 0.62 0.95 -1.92
C VAL A 59 1.43 1.54 -0.76
N ILE A 60 2.49 0.83 -0.39
CA ILE A 60 3.49 1.26 0.58
C ILE A 60 4.78 1.49 -0.20
N VAL A 61 5.36 2.68 -0.04
CA VAL A 61 6.63 3.07 -0.63
C VAL A 61 7.72 2.85 0.41
N ASN A 62 8.42 1.72 0.29
CA ASN A 62 9.62 1.44 1.09
C ASN A 62 10.83 2.15 0.46
N ASN A 63 11.99 2.06 1.12
CA ASN A 63 13.20 2.75 0.68
C ASN A 63 13.65 2.32 -0.73
N THR A 64 13.54 1.02 -1.03
CA THR A 64 14.08 0.40 -2.25
C THR A 64 13.04 -0.37 -3.06
N PHE A 65 11.80 -0.47 -2.60
CA PHE A 65 10.73 -1.20 -3.30
C PHE A 65 9.34 -0.74 -2.89
N LEU A 66 8.34 -1.11 -3.68
CA LEU A 66 6.93 -0.91 -3.39
C LEU A 66 6.30 -2.21 -2.89
N SER A 67 5.22 -2.11 -2.13
CA SER A 67 4.39 -3.25 -1.77
C SER A 67 2.93 -2.86 -1.66
N GLY A 68 2.05 -3.85 -1.53
CA GLY A 68 0.62 -3.64 -1.44
C GLY A 68 -0.05 -3.55 -2.81
N PHE A 69 -1.24 -2.95 -2.84
CA PHE A 69 -2.13 -3.06 -3.99
C PHE A 69 -2.61 -1.72 -4.52
N VAL A 70 -2.86 -1.68 -5.82
CA VAL A 70 -3.62 -0.63 -6.50
C VAL A 70 -4.98 -1.22 -6.91
N TRP A 71 -6.07 -0.49 -6.69
CA TRP A 71 -7.40 -0.88 -7.14
C TRP A 71 -7.79 -0.18 -8.44
N SER A 72 -8.28 -0.93 -9.41
CA SER A 72 -8.95 -0.40 -10.59
C SER A 72 -10.33 -1.01 -10.71
N GLU A 73 -11.35 -0.17 -10.92
CA GLU A 73 -12.73 -0.64 -11.08
C GLU A 73 -12.90 -1.54 -12.31
N ASN A 74 -12.07 -1.34 -13.34
CA ASN A 74 -12.20 -2.04 -14.62
C ASN A 74 -11.39 -3.33 -14.70
N ILE A 75 -10.33 -3.46 -13.89
CA ILE A 75 -9.39 -4.60 -13.98
C ILE A 75 -9.01 -5.20 -12.63
N GLY A 76 -9.70 -4.80 -11.55
CA GLY A 76 -9.46 -5.33 -10.22
C GLY A 76 -8.12 -4.88 -9.62
N TRP A 77 -7.51 -5.77 -8.84
CA TRP A 77 -6.28 -5.48 -8.12
C TRP A 77 -5.04 -5.59 -9.00
N ILE A 78 -4.09 -4.71 -8.72
CA ILE A 78 -2.72 -4.75 -9.23
C ILE A 78 -1.81 -4.88 -8.00
N ASN A 79 -1.06 -5.97 -7.92
CA ASN A 79 -0.08 -6.26 -6.89
C ASN A 79 1.26 -5.60 -7.24
N MET A 80 1.74 -4.70 -6.37
CA MET A 80 3.00 -3.98 -6.52
C MET A 80 4.21 -4.74 -5.95
N GLY A 81 3.95 -5.86 -5.28
CA GLY A 81 4.90 -6.69 -4.55
C GLY A 81 4.38 -7.02 -3.15
N ASP A 82 4.86 -8.14 -2.59
CA ASP A 82 4.40 -8.65 -1.28
C ASP A 82 5.05 -7.98 -0.07
N GLY A 83 6.07 -7.14 -0.29
CA GLY A 83 6.83 -6.45 0.74
C GLY A 83 7.97 -7.28 1.33
N THR A 84 8.23 -8.46 0.78
CA THR A 84 9.24 -9.40 1.24
C THR A 84 10.12 -9.87 0.08
N PRO A 85 10.85 -8.96 -0.60
CA PRO A 85 11.81 -9.37 -1.62
C PRO A 85 12.81 -10.38 -1.05
N ALA A 86 13.22 -11.36 -1.85
CA ALA A 86 13.99 -12.50 -1.38
C ALA A 86 15.34 -12.12 -0.72
N ASP A 87 15.94 -11.01 -1.15
CA ASP A 87 17.19 -10.47 -0.59
C ASP A 87 16.96 -9.36 0.46
N GLY A 88 15.70 -9.02 0.74
CA GLY A 88 15.28 -7.96 1.64
C GLY A 88 15.46 -6.53 1.09
N MET A 89 15.96 -6.36 -0.13
CA MET A 89 16.27 -5.06 -0.73
C MET A 89 15.52 -4.79 -2.04
N ALA A 90 15.37 -5.77 -2.93
CA ALA A 90 14.73 -5.58 -4.22
C ALA A 90 14.19 -6.90 -4.77
N TYR A 91 13.02 -6.87 -5.41
CA TYR A 91 12.47 -8.04 -6.08
C TYR A 91 13.35 -8.42 -7.27
N ALA A 92 13.73 -9.69 -7.36
CA ALA A 92 14.59 -10.20 -8.41
C ALA A 92 13.96 -10.09 -9.81
N ASN A 93 12.63 -10.21 -9.91
CA ASN A 93 11.87 -10.13 -11.16
C ASN A 93 12.35 -11.11 -12.26
N VAL A 94 12.75 -12.33 -11.88
CA VAL A 94 13.30 -13.34 -12.82
C VAL A 94 12.27 -14.39 -13.24
N THR A 95 11.56 -14.98 -12.29
CA THR A 95 10.69 -16.17 -12.52
C THR A 95 9.21 -15.92 -12.20
N GLY A 96 8.85 -14.69 -11.81
CA GLY A 96 7.51 -14.35 -11.33
C GLY A 96 7.18 -14.85 -9.92
N LEU A 97 8.10 -15.54 -9.25
CA LEU A 97 7.96 -15.94 -7.84
C LEU A 97 8.31 -14.79 -6.87
N ASP A 98 9.33 -14.03 -7.24
CA ASP A 98 9.80 -12.84 -6.52
C ASP A 98 9.68 -11.64 -7.46
N PHE A 99 8.55 -10.96 -7.38
CA PHE A 99 8.17 -9.90 -8.30
C PHE A 99 7.65 -8.68 -7.54
N GLY A 100 7.78 -7.54 -8.19
CA GLY A 100 7.27 -6.28 -7.68
C GLY A 100 8.06 -5.12 -8.25
N VAL A 101 7.65 -3.93 -7.84
CA VAL A 101 8.23 -2.67 -8.31
C VAL A 101 9.35 -2.25 -7.37
N ASN A 102 10.55 -2.09 -7.92
CA ASN A 102 11.73 -1.62 -7.20
C ASN A 102 11.89 -0.10 -7.39
N VAL A 103 12.52 0.55 -6.41
CA VAL A 103 12.85 1.97 -6.40
C VAL A 103 14.37 2.10 -6.31
N LEU A 104 15.00 2.61 -7.36
CA LEU A 104 16.44 2.87 -7.36
C LEU A 104 16.79 4.10 -6.51
N ALA A 105 18.08 4.27 -6.22
CA ALA A 105 18.57 5.37 -5.39
C ALA A 105 18.18 6.76 -5.96
N ASP A 106 18.19 6.91 -7.28
CA ASP A 106 17.77 8.13 -7.99
C ASP A 106 16.24 8.31 -8.07
N GLY A 107 15.48 7.33 -7.57
CA GLY A 107 14.02 7.29 -7.62
C GLY A 107 13.45 6.62 -8.87
N THR A 108 14.27 6.20 -9.83
CA THR A 108 13.79 5.45 -11.00
C THR A 108 13.08 4.17 -10.55
N LEU A 109 11.90 3.89 -11.13
CA LEU A 109 11.20 2.65 -10.88
C LEU A 109 11.65 1.58 -11.87
N THR A 110 11.74 0.34 -11.38
CA THR A 110 12.01 -0.85 -12.21
C THR A 110 11.15 -2.01 -11.74
N GLY A 111 11.23 -3.16 -12.42
CA GLY A 111 10.48 -4.36 -12.05
C GLY A 111 9.07 -4.39 -12.62
N MET A 112 8.27 -5.34 -12.12
CA MET A 112 6.98 -5.69 -12.68
C MET A 112 5.91 -5.75 -11.58
N ALA A 113 4.77 -5.13 -11.82
CA ALA A 113 3.54 -5.35 -11.05
C ALA A 113 2.68 -6.41 -11.74
N TRP A 114 1.79 -7.07 -10.99
CA TRP A 114 0.95 -8.14 -11.52
C TRP A 114 -0.54 -7.87 -11.27
N SER A 115 -1.37 -8.05 -12.28
CA SER A 115 -2.82 -8.16 -12.13
C SER A 115 -3.30 -9.50 -12.68
N GLU A 116 -4.18 -10.17 -11.95
CA GLU A 116 -4.79 -11.42 -12.42
C GLU A 116 -5.64 -11.22 -13.69
N ASN A 117 -6.17 -10.02 -13.89
CA ASN A 117 -7.08 -9.71 -15.00
C ASN A 117 -6.35 -9.19 -16.25
N THR A 118 -5.15 -8.63 -16.10
CA THR A 118 -4.43 -7.96 -17.22
C THR A 118 -2.98 -8.39 -17.37
N GLY A 119 -2.45 -9.20 -16.47
CA GLY A 119 -1.09 -9.70 -16.51
C GLY A 119 -0.06 -8.70 -15.99
N TRP A 120 1.13 -8.73 -16.59
CA TRP A 120 2.29 -7.94 -16.14
C TRP A 120 2.20 -6.48 -16.56
N ILE A 121 2.59 -5.60 -15.63
CA ILE A 121 2.74 -4.16 -15.84
C ILE A 121 4.19 -3.80 -15.53
N ASN A 122 4.91 -3.35 -16.56
CA ASN A 122 6.32 -3.02 -16.52
C ASN A 122 6.55 -1.58 -16.07
N PHE A 123 7.30 -1.42 -14.98
CA PHE A 123 7.75 -0.13 -14.47
C PHE A 123 9.17 0.23 -14.91
N ASN A 124 9.96 -0.71 -15.44
CA ASN A 124 11.26 -0.44 -16.04
C ASN A 124 11.11 0.16 -17.44
N THR A 125 10.72 1.43 -17.50
CA THR A 125 10.49 2.17 -18.75
C THR A 125 11.62 3.13 -19.12
N ALA A 126 12.73 3.10 -18.36
CA ALA A 126 13.90 3.98 -18.56
C ALA A 126 14.48 3.90 -19.97
N ALA A 127 14.69 2.69 -20.48
CA ALA A 127 15.24 2.46 -21.80
C ALA A 127 14.32 2.94 -22.93
N ALA A 128 13.00 2.84 -22.74
CA ALA A 128 12.02 3.22 -23.75
C ALA A 128 11.67 4.72 -23.75
N LEU A 129 11.64 5.36 -22.58
CA LEU A 129 11.07 6.70 -22.41
C LEU A 129 12.04 7.77 -21.92
N GLY A 130 13.25 7.41 -21.45
CA GLY A 130 14.24 8.36 -20.95
C GLY A 130 13.70 9.25 -19.82
N ALA A 131 13.43 10.53 -20.11
CA ALA A 131 12.92 11.49 -19.13
C ALA A 131 11.50 11.17 -18.64
N GLN A 132 10.68 10.52 -19.47
CA GLN A 132 9.29 10.16 -19.14
C GLN A 132 9.16 8.79 -18.45
N LYS A 133 10.29 8.19 -18.07
CA LYS A 133 10.29 6.91 -17.34
C LYS A 133 9.54 6.99 -16.01
N ALA A 134 8.97 5.87 -15.60
CA ALA A 134 8.38 5.71 -14.29
C ALA A 134 9.45 5.99 -13.21
N ARG A 135 9.14 6.92 -12.31
CA ARG A 135 10.04 7.30 -11.22
C ARG A 135 9.27 7.89 -10.05
N LEU A 136 9.84 7.75 -8.88
CA LEU A 136 9.50 8.51 -7.69
C LEU A 136 10.33 9.80 -7.65
N ASP A 137 9.66 10.94 -7.77
CA ASP A 137 10.27 12.25 -7.53
C ASP A 137 10.10 12.61 -6.05
N ARG A 138 11.14 12.31 -5.27
CA ARG A 138 11.19 12.57 -3.83
C ARG A 138 11.14 14.05 -3.47
N THR A 139 11.57 14.94 -4.37
CA THR A 139 11.55 16.39 -4.13
C THR A 139 10.12 16.92 -4.18
N SER A 140 9.33 16.45 -5.16
CA SER A 140 7.93 16.82 -5.30
C SER A 140 6.95 15.90 -4.57
N GLY A 141 7.45 14.85 -3.90
CA GLY A 141 6.63 13.91 -3.13
C GLY A 141 5.62 13.14 -3.98
N ARG A 142 5.94 12.76 -5.22
CA ARG A 142 5.00 12.06 -6.10
C ARG A 142 5.66 11.12 -7.09
N PHE A 143 4.88 10.17 -7.60
CA PHE A 143 5.23 9.42 -8.79
C PHE A 143 5.12 10.28 -10.05
N ARG A 144 5.91 9.89 -11.04
CA ARG A 144 6.10 10.55 -12.33
C ARG A 144 6.28 9.50 -13.43
N GLY A 145 6.15 9.95 -14.67
CA GLY A 145 6.29 9.14 -15.86
C GLY A 145 5.21 8.07 -16.05
N TYR A 146 5.58 7.05 -16.83
CA TYR A 146 4.64 6.05 -17.32
C TYR A 146 5.15 4.62 -17.10
N ALA A 147 4.22 3.73 -16.74
CA ALA A 147 4.38 2.28 -16.76
C ALA A 147 3.60 1.70 -17.95
N TRP A 148 3.90 0.47 -18.37
CA TRP A 148 3.29 -0.16 -19.53
C TRP A 148 2.79 -1.56 -19.21
N GLY A 149 1.54 -1.88 -19.56
CA GLY A 149 1.06 -3.26 -19.55
C GLY A 149 0.52 -3.64 -20.93
N GLU A 150 0.82 -4.86 -21.37
CA GLU A 150 0.47 -5.33 -22.71
C GLU A 150 -1.04 -5.23 -22.99
N ASN A 151 -1.85 -5.53 -21.98
CA ASN A 151 -3.32 -5.55 -22.09
C ASN A 151 -3.99 -4.23 -21.69
N ILE A 152 -3.24 -3.26 -21.17
CA ILE A 152 -3.79 -2.00 -20.61
C ILE A 152 -3.12 -0.73 -21.15
N GLY A 153 -2.15 -0.87 -22.04
CA GLY A 153 -1.39 0.24 -22.58
C GLY A 153 -0.59 1.00 -21.52
N TRP A 154 -0.49 2.32 -21.70
CA TRP A 154 0.28 3.20 -20.82
C TRP A 154 -0.52 3.60 -19.58
N VAL A 155 0.11 3.44 -18.42
CA VAL A 155 -0.36 3.97 -17.13
C VAL A 155 0.36 5.28 -16.85
N ASN A 156 -0.39 6.38 -16.80
CA ASN A 156 0.08 7.73 -16.55
C ASN A 156 0.05 8.09 -15.06
N MET A 157 1.21 8.42 -14.50
CA MET A 157 1.38 8.93 -13.13
C MET A 157 1.88 10.39 -13.10
N ASP A 158 2.12 11.01 -14.26
CA ASP A 158 2.72 12.35 -14.41
C ASP A 158 1.75 13.47 -14.78
N ASN A 159 0.43 13.26 -14.60
CA ASN A 159 -0.53 14.34 -14.83
C ASN A 159 -0.36 15.46 -13.78
N ALA A 160 -0.53 16.72 -14.19
CA ALA A 160 -0.31 17.87 -13.30
C ALA A 160 -1.30 17.90 -12.12
N ASP A 161 -2.56 17.53 -12.35
CA ASP A 161 -3.66 17.71 -11.40
C ASP A 161 -4.09 16.40 -10.73
N LYS A 162 -4.02 15.27 -11.45
CA LYS A 162 -4.46 13.95 -10.99
C LYS A 162 -3.30 12.97 -10.97
N PHE A 163 -2.64 12.86 -9.83
CA PHE A 163 -1.43 12.07 -9.68
C PHE A 163 -1.43 11.24 -8.40
N VAL A 164 -0.39 10.43 -8.27
CA VAL A 164 -0.12 9.64 -7.08
C VAL A 164 0.97 10.33 -6.27
N GLY A 165 0.56 11.01 -5.20
CA GLY A 165 1.41 11.65 -4.22
C GLY A 165 1.75 10.70 -3.07
N ILE A 166 2.83 11.01 -2.35
CA ILE A 166 3.24 10.33 -1.14
C ILE A 166 3.15 11.34 0.00
N ARG A 167 2.57 10.93 1.12
CA ARG A 167 2.58 11.77 2.33
C ARG A 167 3.89 11.60 3.08
N CYS A 168 4.32 12.66 3.76
CA CYS A 168 5.38 12.54 4.75
C CYS A 168 4.80 11.84 6.00
N PRO A 169 5.35 10.70 6.47
CA PRO A 169 4.83 10.07 7.70
C PRO A 169 4.94 10.96 8.95
N ALA A 170 5.81 11.97 8.92
CA ALA A 170 5.95 12.94 10.01
C ALA A 170 4.92 14.09 9.95
N ASP A 171 4.25 14.28 8.81
CA ASP A 171 3.08 15.16 8.67
C ASP A 171 1.85 14.32 9.05
N PHE A 172 1.58 14.27 10.35
CA PHE A 172 0.60 13.39 10.96
C PHE A 172 -0.82 13.90 10.73
N ASN A 173 -1.01 15.21 10.77
CA ASN A 173 -2.32 15.85 10.60
C ASN A 173 -2.66 16.16 9.13
N GLN A 174 -1.69 16.01 8.22
CA GLN A 174 -1.81 16.15 6.77
C GLN A 174 -2.16 17.56 6.30
N ASP A 175 -1.67 18.58 7.00
CA ASP A 175 -1.81 19.97 6.59
C ASP A 175 -0.73 20.45 5.60
N GLY A 176 0.26 19.59 5.32
CA GLY A 176 1.34 19.84 4.38
C GLY A 176 2.57 20.52 5.00
N VAL A 177 2.61 20.69 6.31
CA VAL A 177 3.75 21.18 7.07
C VAL A 177 4.11 20.14 8.13
N VAL A 178 5.41 19.94 8.37
CA VAL A 178 5.87 19.14 9.53
C VAL A 178 6.20 20.11 10.65
N ASP A 179 5.36 20.16 11.69
CA ASP A 179 5.52 21.08 12.80
C ASP A 179 5.13 20.50 14.17
N PHE A 180 4.93 21.38 15.15
CA PHE A 180 4.61 21.00 16.53
C PHE A 180 3.22 20.36 16.64
N PHE A 181 2.28 20.72 15.78
CA PHE A 181 0.92 20.20 15.81
C PHE A 181 0.88 18.73 15.39
N ASP A 182 1.72 18.31 14.43
CA ASP A 182 1.88 16.88 14.10
C ASP A 182 2.33 16.06 15.29
N TYR A 183 3.29 16.59 16.04
CA TYR A 183 3.79 15.93 17.24
C TYR A 183 2.68 15.81 18.29
N LEU A 184 1.88 16.86 18.50
CA LEU A 184 0.76 16.83 19.44
C LEU A 184 -0.29 15.81 19.03
N ASP A 185 -0.66 15.77 17.74
CA ASP A 185 -1.66 14.84 17.23
C ASP A 185 -1.15 13.39 17.29
N PHE A 186 0.13 13.18 16.99
CA PHE A 186 0.78 11.88 17.20
C PHE A 186 0.74 11.46 18.67
N VAL A 187 1.15 12.33 19.61
CA VAL A 187 1.17 12.01 21.04
C VAL A 187 -0.25 11.75 21.55
N ALA A 188 -1.24 12.52 21.10
CA ALA A 188 -2.64 12.31 21.45
C ALA A 188 -3.10 10.91 21.02
N ALA A 189 -2.88 10.53 19.75
CA ALA A 189 -3.23 9.20 19.23
C ALA A 189 -2.44 8.07 19.89
N PHE A 190 -1.15 8.27 20.17
CA PHE A 190 -0.32 7.30 20.88
C PHE A 190 -0.82 7.07 22.30
N SER A 191 -1.17 8.14 23.01
CA SER A 191 -1.61 8.08 24.40
C SER A 191 -3.01 7.49 24.59
N SER A 192 -3.85 7.48 23.55
CA SER A 192 -5.19 6.88 23.60
C SER A 192 -5.18 5.34 23.57
N GLY A 193 -4.07 4.71 23.19
CA GLY A 193 -3.97 3.26 23.05
C GLY A 193 -4.73 2.71 21.83
N CYS A 194 -4.81 1.37 21.76
CA CYS A 194 -5.43 0.62 20.66
C CYS A 194 -6.82 0.08 21.01
#